data_AF-A0A402AXP4-F1
#
_entry.id   AF-A0A402AXP4-F1
#
_cell.length_a   1.000
_cell.length_b   1.000
_cell.length_c   1.000
_cell.angle_alpha   90.00
_cell.angle_beta   90.00
_cell.angle_gamma   90.00
#
_symmetry.space_group_name_H-M   'P 1'
#
loop_
_entity.id
_entity.type
_entity.pdbx_description
1 polymer ?
#
loop_
_entity_poly.entity_id
_entity_poly.type
_entity_poly.pdbx_seq_one_letter_code
_entity_poly.pdbx_strand_id
1 'polypeptide(L)'
;MFPQERHMAMDRETIQDIAIKTLIANNGASMHDIAAAAGIGRTTLHRYFASREELLHALLAAAFDDVEQTLASCHIKQGSALEALERMVTAFVPVGYRFHFLVGSWPFEEGEEAFKAREIGLLKQFEALVQRGQHEAHFAMIYLPGGSLIP
;
A
#
# COMPACT_ATOMS: atom_id res chain seq x y z
N MET A 1 -5.20 -11.04 42.22
CA MET A 1 -4.91 -9.67 41.72
C MET A 1 -4.80 -9.78 40.21
N PHE A 2 -5.86 -9.47 39.48
CA PHE A 2 -5.85 -9.52 38.02
C PHE A 2 -5.00 -8.34 37.50
N PRO A 3 -4.03 -8.56 36.61
CA PRO A 3 -3.32 -7.45 35.99
C PRO A 3 -4.33 -6.65 35.18
N GLN A 4 -4.39 -5.34 35.44
CA GLN A 4 -5.11 -4.40 34.59
C GLN A 4 -4.50 -4.47 33.19
N GLU A 5 -5.22 -5.08 32.24
CA GLU A 5 -4.98 -4.87 30.82
C GLU A 5 -5.00 -3.35 30.61
N ARG A 6 -3.82 -2.76 30.37
CA ARG A 6 -3.76 -1.41 29.78
C ARG A 6 -4.56 -1.52 28.49
N HIS A 7 -5.80 -1.04 28.48
CA HIS A 7 -6.54 -0.77 27.27
C HIS A 7 -5.67 0.25 26.52
N MET A 8 -4.78 -0.26 25.65
CA MET A 8 -3.95 0.58 24.82
C MET A 8 -4.96 1.36 23.97
N ALA A 9 -5.00 2.68 24.14
CA ALA A 9 -5.91 3.50 23.36
C ALA A 9 -5.64 3.16 21.89
N MET A 10 -6.68 2.73 21.17
CA MET A 10 -6.59 2.44 19.74
C MET A 10 -5.96 3.64 19.05
N ASP A 11 -4.76 3.47 18.52
CA ASP A 11 -4.11 4.50 17.72
C ASP A 11 -4.63 4.47 16.28
N ARG A 12 -4.32 5.53 15.53
CA ARG A 12 -4.80 5.71 14.16
C ARG A 12 -4.31 4.59 13.25
N GLU A 13 -3.06 4.17 13.40
CA GLU A 13 -2.42 3.15 12.56
C GLU A 13 -3.08 1.78 12.75
N THR A 14 -3.35 1.38 13.99
CA THR A 14 -4.05 0.13 14.31
C THR A 14 -5.47 0.14 13.73
N ILE A 15 -6.19 1.28 13.79
CA ILE A 15 -7.51 1.41 13.14
C ILE A 15 -7.37 1.22 11.62
N GLN A 16 -6.35 1.81 11.00
CA GLN A 16 -6.14 1.71 9.56
C GLN A 16 -5.87 0.27 9.12
N ASP A 17 -5.02 -0.47 9.85
CA ASP A 17 -4.73 -1.86 9.53
C ASP A 17 -5.97 -2.77 9.64
N ILE A 18 -6.79 -2.58 10.68
CA ILE A 18 -8.06 -3.30 10.85
C ILE A 18 -9.06 -2.94 9.75
N ALA A 19 -9.15 -1.65 9.40
CA ALA A 19 -10.03 -1.19 8.33
C ALA A 19 -9.62 -1.78 6.97
N ILE A 20 -8.32 -1.82 6.65
CA ILE A 20 -7.79 -2.46 5.43
C ILE A 20 -8.22 -3.93 5.39
N LYS A 21 -7.96 -4.69 6.46
CA LYS A 21 -8.32 -6.11 6.54
C LYS A 21 -9.83 -6.35 6.37
N THR A 22 -10.64 -5.48 6.98
CA THR A 22 -12.10 -5.54 6.89
C THR A 22 -12.58 -5.31 5.45
N LEU A 23 -12.01 -4.31 4.78
CA LEU A 23 -12.39 -3.92 3.42
C LEU A 23 -11.88 -4.91 2.35
N ILE A 24 -10.74 -5.58 2.59
CA ILE A 24 -10.27 -6.71 1.77
C ILE A 24 -11.26 -7.88 1.85
N ALA A 25 -11.76 -8.19 3.05
CA ALA A 25 -12.73 -9.26 3.25
C ALA A 25 -14.12 -8.89 2.68
N ASN A 26 -14.51 -7.61 2.77
CA ASN A 26 -15.76 -7.09 2.25
C ASN A 26 -15.61 -5.61 1.85
N ASN A 27 -15.48 -5.34 0.55
CA ASN A 27 -15.35 -3.97 0.03
C ASN A 27 -16.57 -3.08 0.39
N GLY A 28 -17.74 -3.69 0.55
CA GLY A 28 -18.98 -3.01 0.96
C GLY A 28 -19.10 -2.72 2.46
N ALA A 29 -18.08 -3.05 3.28
CA ALA A 29 -18.13 -2.82 4.72
C ALA A 29 -18.41 -1.34 5.05
N SER A 30 -19.33 -1.14 6.00
CA SER A 30 -19.72 0.18 6.48
C SER A 30 -18.76 0.69 7.56
N MET A 31 -18.84 1.98 7.88
CA MET A 31 -18.14 2.55 9.04
C MET A 31 -18.52 1.85 10.36
N HIS A 32 -19.74 1.28 10.44
CA HIS A 32 -20.17 0.52 11.60
C HIS A 32 -19.45 -0.83 11.71
N ASP A 33 -19.33 -1.55 10.60
CA ASP A 33 -18.63 -2.84 10.55
C ASP A 33 -17.16 -2.68 10.90
N ILE A 34 -16.52 -1.61 10.42
CA ILE A 34 -15.12 -1.27 10.71
C ILE A 34 -14.94 -0.91 12.19
N ALA A 35 -15.83 -0.11 12.77
CA ALA A 35 -15.79 0.21 14.20
C ALA A 35 -15.94 -1.05 15.06
N ALA A 36 -16.86 -1.95 14.67
CA ALA A 36 -17.07 -3.22 15.35
C ALA A 36 -15.84 -4.13 15.25
N ALA A 37 -15.22 -4.25 14.07
CA ALA A 37 -13.99 -5.01 13.86
C ALA A 37 -12.82 -4.46 14.69
N ALA A 38 -12.75 -3.14 14.86
CA ALA A 38 -11.73 -2.48 15.68
C ALA A 38 -12.05 -2.49 17.19
N GLY A 39 -13.20 -3.03 17.61
CA GLY A 39 -13.61 -3.06 19.01
C GLY A 39 -13.90 -1.67 19.61
N ILE A 40 -14.19 -0.67 18.77
CA ILE A 40 -14.44 0.72 19.19
C ILE A 40 -15.86 1.18 18.89
N GLY A 41 -16.32 2.20 19.62
CA GLY A 41 -17.59 2.86 19.33
C GLY A 41 -17.55 3.68 18.04
N ARG A 42 -18.71 3.85 17.40
CA ARG A 42 -18.89 4.68 16.19
C ARG A 42 -18.41 6.13 16.38
N THR A 43 -18.71 6.75 17.52
CA THR A 43 -18.26 8.10 17.86
C THR A 43 -16.73 8.18 17.98
N THR A 44 -16.10 7.12 18.49
CA THR A 44 -14.64 7.02 18.55
C THR A 44 -14.06 6.97 17.14
N LEU A 45 -14.55 6.09 16.28
CA LEU A 45 -14.09 6.01 14.88
C LEU A 45 -14.29 7.34 14.14
N HIS A 46 -15.45 7.99 14.31
CA HIS A 46 -15.75 9.29 13.71
C HIS A 46 -14.80 10.41 14.13
N ARG A 47 -14.17 10.31 15.31
CA ARG A 47 -13.16 11.26 15.77
C ARG A 47 -11.81 11.08 15.03
N TYR A 48 -11.50 9.88 14.55
CA TYR A 48 -10.31 9.63 13.73
C TYR A 48 -10.57 9.89 12.25
N PHE A 49 -11.79 9.61 11.78
CA PHE A 49 -12.20 9.76 10.38
C PHE A 49 -13.66 10.22 10.33
N ALA A 50 -13.89 11.47 9.95
CA ALA A 50 -15.21 12.09 9.98
C ALA A 50 -16.17 11.46 8.95
N SER A 51 -15.64 10.88 7.87
CA SER A 51 -16.42 10.20 6.84
C SER A 51 -15.75 8.91 6.34
N ARG A 52 -16.51 8.09 5.62
CA ARG A 52 -15.96 6.90 4.94
C ARG A 52 -14.93 7.29 3.88
N GLU A 53 -15.16 8.40 3.18
CA GLU A 53 -14.25 8.95 2.18
C GLU A 53 -12.91 9.36 2.81
N GLU A 54 -12.96 10.07 3.94
CA GLU A 54 -11.74 10.46 4.68
C GLU A 54 -10.97 9.23 5.18
N LEU A 55 -11.67 8.21 5.70
CA LEU A 55 -11.06 6.94 6.05
C LEU A 55 -10.35 6.33 4.84
N LEU A 56 -11.05 6.18 3.72
CA LEU A 56 -10.49 5.60 2.52
C LEU A 56 -9.26 6.37 2.00
N HIS A 57 -9.29 7.71 1.97
CA HIS A 57 -8.13 8.53 1.62
C HIS A 57 -6.95 8.28 2.55
N ALA A 58 -7.21 8.18 3.85
CA ALA A 58 -6.18 7.89 4.83
C ALA A 58 -5.61 6.47 4.68
N LEU A 59 -6.44 5.49 4.32
CA LEU A 59 -5.97 4.12 4.03
C LEU A 59 -5.12 4.09 2.76
N LEU A 60 -5.53 4.80 1.71
CA LEU A 60 -4.77 4.88 0.46
C LEU A 60 -3.41 5.55 0.69
N ALA A 61 -3.39 6.67 1.41
CA ALA A 61 -2.15 7.36 1.78
C ALA A 61 -1.20 6.45 2.59
N ALA A 62 -1.73 5.74 3.59
CA ALA A 62 -0.93 4.80 4.38
C ALA A 62 -0.40 3.63 3.54
N ALA A 63 -1.19 3.11 2.60
CA ALA A 63 -0.74 2.05 1.70
C ALA A 63 0.41 2.51 0.80
N PHE A 64 0.37 3.73 0.27
CA PHE A 64 1.50 4.29 -0.47
C PHE A 64 2.71 4.53 0.43
N ASP A 65 2.53 5.05 1.65
CA ASP A 65 3.64 5.29 2.59
C ASP A 65 4.39 3.98 2.88
N ASP A 66 3.67 2.88 3.11
CA ASP A 66 4.28 1.58 3.36
C ASP A 66 5.03 1.04 2.13
N VAL A 67 4.45 1.20 0.95
CA VAL A 67 5.07 0.73 -0.30
C VAL A 67 6.34 1.53 -0.60
N GLU A 68 6.32 2.84 -0.41
CA GLU A 68 7.49 3.71 -0.59
C GLU A 68 8.59 3.41 0.43
N GLN A 69 8.23 3.22 1.71
CA GLN A 69 9.19 2.84 2.75
C GLN A 69 9.79 1.45 2.48
N THR A 70 8.96 0.49 2.09
CA THR A 70 9.39 -0.87 1.72
C THR A 70 10.37 -0.80 0.55
N LEU A 71 10.04 -0.07 -0.52
CA LEU A 71 10.92 0.10 -1.68
C LEU A 71 12.26 0.75 -1.30
N ALA A 72 12.23 1.79 -0.46
CA ALA A 72 13.42 2.47 0.01
C ALA A 72 14.35 1.52 0.78
N SER A 73 13.79 0.61 1.59
CA SER A 73 14.55 -0.40 2.34
C SER A 73 15.20 -1.48 1.47
N CYS A 74 14.73 -1.67 0.24
CA CYS A 74 15.26 -2.69 -0.68
C CYS A 74 16.64 -2.32 -1.23
N HIS A 75 17.05 -1.06 -1.11
CA HIS A 75 18.29 -0.52 -1.66
C HIS A 75 18.48 -0.92 -3.13
N ILE A 76 17.47 -0.64 -3.96
CA ILE A 76 17.36 -1.11 -5.35
C ILE A 76 18.48 -0.64 -6.29
N LYS A 77 19.38 0.25 -5.84
CA LYS A 77 20.55 0.72 -6.59
C LYS A 77 21.85 -0.01 -6.23
N GLN A 78 21.82 -0.93 -5.27
CA GLN A 78 23.00 -1.67 -4.80
C GLN A 78 22.98 -3.11 -5.32
N GLY A 79 24.17 -3.65 -5.61
CA GLY A 79 24.32 -4.99 -6.20
C GLY A 79 23.74 -5.09 -7.61
N SER A 80 23.68 -6.33 -8.11
CA SER A 80 23.04 -6.63 -9.39
C SER A 80 21.54 -6.35 -9.36
N ALA A 81 20.95 -6.14 -10.53
CA ALA A 81 19.51 -5.98 -10.67
C ALA A 81 18.72 -7.20 -10.19
N LEU A 82 19.26 -8.41 -10.39
CA LEU A 82 18.63 -9.64 -9.91
C LEU A 82 18.58 -9.69 -8.38
N GLU A 83 19.71 -9.44 -7.70
CA GLU A 83 19.75 -9.40 -6.23
C GLU A 83 18.82 -8.29 -5.68
N ALA A 84 18.77 -7.14 -6.35
CA ALA A 84 17.85 -6.06 -5.98
C ALA A 84 16.38 -6.46 -6.15
N LEU A 85 16.04 -7.17 -7.23
CA LEU A 85 14.69 -7.69 -7.47
C LEU A 85 14.31 -8.75 -6.44
N GLU A 86 15.23 -9.67 -6.09
CA GLU A 86 15.00 -10.67 -5.04
C GLU A 86 14.73 -10.02 -3.67
N ARG A 87 15.52 -9.00 -3.29
CA ARG A 87 15.26 -8.20 -2.08
C ARG A 87 13.90 -7.52 -2.15
N MET A 88 13.58 -6.92 -3.29
CA MET A 88 12.31 -6.23 -3.50
C MET A 88 11.12 -7.17 -3.33
N VAL A 89 11.10 -8.28 -4.07
CA VAL A 89 10.03 -9.30 -3.95
C VAL A 89 9.89 -9.78 -2.51
N THR A 90 11.00 -10.11 -1.85
CA THR A 90 10.99 -10.59 -0.46
C THR A 90 10.42 -9.54 0.52
N ALA A 91 10.81 -8.27 0.37
CA ALA A 91 10.35 -7.18 1.21
C ALA A 91 8.85 -6.85 0.99
N PHE A 92 8.34 -7.05 -0.22
CA PHE A 92 6.96 -6.73 -0.55
C PHE A 92 5.94 -7.82 -0.20
N VAL A 93 6.36 -9.09 -0.08
CA VAL A 93 5.48 -10.20 0.36
C VAL A 93 4.66 -9.87 1.63
N PRO A 94 5.25 -9.40 2.75
CA PRO A 94 4.49 -9.14 3.98
C PRO A 94 3.48 -7.99 3.86
N VAL A 95 3.72 -7.03 2.96
CA VAL A 95 2.83 -5.88 2.72
C VAL A 95 1.91 -6.08 1.51
N GLY A 96 1.95 -7.26 0.88
CA GLY A 96 1.21 -7.63 -0.33
C GLY A 96 -0.28 -7.32 -0.27
N TYR A 97 -0.91 -7.50 0.90
CA TYR A 97 -2.34 -7.26 1.10
C TYR A 97 -2.72 -5.77 0.96
N ARG A 98 -1.79 -4.85 1.24
CA ARG A 98 -2.02 -3.40 1.13
C ARG A 98 -2.09 -2.95 -0.33
N PHE A 99 -1.51 -3.70 -1.27
CA PHE A 99 -1.65 -3.43 -2.70
C PHE A 99 -3.08 -3.56 -3.19
N HIS A 100 -3.93 -4.36 -2.53
CA HIS A 100 -5.35 -4.44 -2.87
C HIS A 100 -6.03 -3.05 -2.85
N PHE A 101 -5.59 -2.17 -1.95
CA PHE A 101 -6.08 -0.79 -1.90
C PHE A 101 -5.51 0.08 -3.01
N LEU A 102 -4.27 -0.13 -3.43
CA LEU A 102 -3.63 0.65 -4.50
C LEU A 102 -4.23 0.34 -5.88
N VAL A 103 -4.61 -0.91 -6.13
CA VAL A 103 -5.15 -1.36 -7.43
C VAL A 103 -6.68 -1.36 -7.49
N GLY A 104 -7.34 -1.00 -6.39
CA GLY A 104 -8.80 -0.93 -6.32
C GLY A 104 -9.32 0.31 -7.06
N SER A 105 -10.39 0.15 -7.84
CA SER A 105 -11.10 1.28 -8.48
C SER A 105 -11.97 2.02 -7.45
N TRP A 106 -11.31 2.74 -6.54
CA TRP A 106 -11.99 3.55 -5.53
C TRP A 106 -12.54 4.85 -6.15
N PRO A 107 -13.75 5.29 -5.75
CA PRO A 107 -14.41 6.44 -6.35
C PRO A 107 -13.91 7.77 -5.75
N PHE A 108 -12.63 8.09 -5.91
CA PHE A 108 -12.06 9.36 -5.43
C PHE A 108 -12.07 10.41 -6.55
N GLU A 109 -12.61 11.60 -6.27
CA GLU A 109 -12.52 12.76 -7.17
C GLU A 109 -11.38 13.72 -6.73
N GLU A 110 -11.19 13.94 -5.43
CA GLU A 110 -10.13 14.80 -4.88
C GLU A 110 -8.88 14.00 -4.48
N GLY A 111 -7.68 14.53 -4.77
CA GLY A 111 -6.40 13.89 -4.42
C GLY A 111 -5.90 12.85 -5.42
N GLU A 112 -6.67 12.56 -6.47
CA GLU A 112 -6.32 11.61 -7.53
C GLU A 112 -4.99 11.97 -8.21
N GLU A 113 -4.71 13.26 -8.47
CA GLU A 113 -3.44 13.70 -9.06
C GLU A 113 -2.22 13.42 -8.16
N ALA A 114 -2.35 13.64 -6.85
CA ALA A 114 -1.27 13.39 -5.90
C ALA A 114 -0.96 11.90 -5.78
N PHE A 115 -2.01 11.06 -5.70
CA PHE A 115 -1.85 9.61 -5.68
C PHE A 115 -1.29 9.07 -7.01
N LYS A 116 -1.77 9.58 -8.16
CA LYS A 116 -1.21 9.29 -9.48
C LYS A 116 0.27 9.65 -9.56
N ALA A 117 0.67 10.81 -9.03
CA ALA A 117 2.07 11.21 -9.03
C ALA A 117 2.95 10.25 -8.20
N ARG A 118 2.46 9.78 -7.05
CA ARG A 118 3.13 8.76 -6.22
C ARG A 118 3.24 7.43 -6.95
N GLU A 119 2.15 6.96 -7.55
CA GLU A 119 2.13 5.75 -8.37
C GLU A 119 3.13 5.82 -9.52
N ILE A 120 3.14 6.91 -10.29
CA ILE A 120 4.12 7.15 -11.37
C ILE A 120 5.55 7.12 -10.81
N GLY A 121 5.79 7.70 -9.64
CA GLY A 121 7.10 7.68 -8.98
C GLY A 121 7.58 6.27 -8.62
N LEU A 122 6.68 5.41 -8.13
CA LEU A 122 6.97 4.00 -7.84
C LEU A 122 7.23 3.20 -9.12
N LEU A 123 6.39 3.38 -10.15
CA LEU A 123 6.55 2.72 -11.44
C LEU A 123 7.88 3.07 -12.10
N LYS A 124 8.30 4.34 -12.08
CA LYS A 124 9.61 4.78 -12.60
C LYS A 124 10.79 4.10 -11.90
N GLN A 125 10.70 3.85 -10.60
CA GLN A 125 11.76 3.15 -9.87
C GLN A 125 11.84 1.67 -10.26
N PHE A 126 10.69 1.02 -10.43
CA PHE A 126 10.63 -0.35 -10.91
C PHE A 126 11.16 -0.45 -12.35
N GLU A 127 10.75 0.47 -13.22
CA GLU A 127 11.22 0.54 -14.60
C GLU A 127 12.74 0.71 -14.67
N ALA A 128 13.32 1.62 -13.88
CA ALA A 128 14.77 1.82 -13.81
C ALA A 128 15.50 0.53 -13.37
N LEU A 129 14.93 -0.25 -12.44
CA LEU A 129 15.47 -1.54 -12.03
C LEU A 129 15.42 -2.57 -13.17
N VAL A 130 14.32 -2.61 -13.92
CA VAL A 130 14.15 -3.50 -15.08
C VAL A 130 15.15 -3.13 -16.18
N GLN A 131 15.26 -1.86 -16.55
CA GLN A 131 16.21 -1.36 -17.54
C GLN A 131 17.65 -1.71 -17.15
N ARG A 132 18.00 -1.57 -15.86
CA ARG A 132 19.31 -1.96 -15.36
C ARG A 132 19.56 -3.46 -15.50
N GLY A 133 18.59 -4.31 -15.14
CA GLY A 133 18.75 -5.76 -15.29
C GLY A 133 18.78 -6.25 -16.73
N GLN A 134 18.15 -5.52 -17.66
CA GLN A 134 18.30 -5.75 -19.09
C GLN A 134 19.72 -5.41 -19.57
N HIS A 135 20.27 -4.27 -19.12
CA HIS A 135 21.66 -3.88 -19.43
C HIS A 135 22.68 -4.88 -18.87
N GLU A 136 22.43 -5.40 -17.66
CA GLU A 136 23.26 -6.42 -17.00
C GLU A 136 23.03 -7.85 -17.56
N ALA A 137 22.15 -8.02 -18.55
CA ALA A 137 21.73 -9.30 -19.12
C ALA A 137 21.13 -10.30 -18.10
N HIS A 138 20.68 -9.81 -16.96
CA HIS A 138 19.95 -10.59 -15.95
C HIS A 138 18.47 -10.75 -16.30
N PHE A 139 17.88 -9.77 -17.00
CA PHE A 139 16.47 -9.80 -17.41
C PHE A 139 16.36 -9.84 -18.93
N ALA A 140 15.50 -10.71 -19.45
CA ALA A 140 15.22 -10.75 -20.87
C ALA A 140 14.55 -9.44 -21.32
N MET A 141 14.97 -8.92 -22.48
CA MET A 141 14.19 -7.92 -23.22
C MET A 141 12.94 -8.60 -23.74
N ILE A 142 11.83 -8.54 -22.99
CA ILE A 142 10.57 -9.10 -23.45
C ILE A 142 10.00 -8.11 -24.48
N TYR A 143 10.23 -8.36 -25.76
CA TYR A 143 9.53 -7.66 -26.83
C TYR A 143 8.10 -8.20 -26.84
N LEU A 144 7.13 -7.46 -26.27
CA LEU A 144 5.74 -7.79 -26.48
C LEU A 144 5.44 -7.62 -27.98
N PRO A 145 4.87 -8.63 -28.68
CA PRO A 145 4.45 -8.45 -30.06
C PRO A 145 3.34 -7.41 -30.08
N GLY A 146 3.68 -6.18 -30.48
CA GLY A 146 2.79 -5.01 -30.36
C GLY A 146 3.50 -3.66 -30.26
N GLY A 147 4.81 -3.60 -30.04
CA GLY A 147 5.63 -2.44 -30.43
C GLY A 147 5.39 -1.13 -29.67
N SER A 148 4.95 -1.17 -28.42
CA SER A 148 5.07 -0.01 -27.53
C SER A 148 6.18 -0.28 -26.52
N LEU A 149 7.32 0.39 -26.70
CA LEU A 149 8.25 0.63 -25.60
C LEU A 149 7.45 1.35 -24.51
N ILE A 150 7.45 0.82 -23.29
CA ILE A 150 7.13 1.65 -22.13
C ILE A 150 8.30 2.64 -22.01
N PRO A 151 8.04 3.96 -22.05
CA PRO A 151 9.07 4.98 -22.04
C PRO A 151 9.69 5.19 -20.65
#